data_AF-A0A6J1WBN7-F1
#
_entry.id   AF-A0A6J1WBN7-F1
#
_cell.length_a   1.000
_cell.length_b   1.000
_cell.length_c   1.000
_cell.angle_alpha   90.00
_cell.angle_beta   90.00
_cell.angle_gamma   90.00
#
_symmetry.space_group_name_H-M   'P 1'
#
loop_
_entity.id
_entity.type
_entity.pdbx_description
1 polymer ?
#
loop_
_entity_poly.entity_id
_entity_poly.type
_entity_poly.pdbx_seq_one_letter_code
_entity_poly.pdbx_strand_id
1 'polypeptide(L)'
;VLREVTTDFTVDARSLTQTGGTHIQVRVINPSGAKTDTYITDNGDGTYRVQYTPFEDGMHLVEVTYDDVPVPKSPFRVGVTEGCDPSRVRAYGPGLEGGLVNKSNRFTVKT
;
A
#
# COMPACT_ATOMS: atom_id res chain seq x y z
N VAL A 1 -5.92 -4.46 -17.86
CA VAL A 1 -6.81 -4.18 -16.71
C VAL A 1 -5.89 -3.87 -15.54
N LEU A 2 -5.85 -2.61 -15.08
CA LEU A 2 -5.09 -2.23 -13.89
C LEU A 2 -5.62 -3.07 -12.73
N ARG A 3 -4.75 -3.89 -12.13
CA ARG A 3 -5.15 -4.74 -11.02
C ARG A 3 -5.21 -3.83 -9.80
N GLU A 4 -6.42 -3.58 -9.31
CA GLU A 4 -6.65 -2.96 -8.01
C GLU A 4 -5.82 -3.71 -6.95
N VAL A 5 -4.82 -3.05 -6.38
CA VAL A 5 -3.99 -3.64 -5.32
C VAL A 5 -4.53 -3.14 -3.99
N THR A 6 -5.23 -4.02 -3.27
CA THR A 6 -5.63 -3.75 -1.90
C THR A 6 -4.37 -3.54 -1.05
N THR A 7 -4.29 -2.38 -0.42
CA THR A 7 -3.23 -1.98 0.50
C THR A 7 -3.77 -2.08 1.92
N ASP A 8 -2.92 -2.45 2.87
CA ASP A 8 -3.30 -2.50 4.27
C ASP A 8 -2.22 -2.02 5.22
N PHE A 9 -2.65 -1.56 6.41
CA PHE A 9 -1.79 -1.23 7.53
C PHE A 9 -2.45 -1.62 8.84
N THR A 10 -1.65 -1.70 9.91
CA THR A 10 -2.13 -2.05 11.25
C THR A 10 -2.06 -0.83 12.17
N VAL A 11 -3.11 -0.61 12.95
CA VAL A 11 -3.12 0.32 14.08
C VAL A 11 -2.98 -0.50 15.35
N ASP A 12 -1.88 -0.29 16.10
CA ASP A 12 -1.63 -0.93 17.38
C ASP A 12 -2.03 0.02 18.51
N ALA A 13 -3.16 -0.25 19.17
CA ALA A 13 -3.68 0.54 20.28
C ALA A 13 -3.57 -0.19 21.63
N ARG A 14 -2.76 -1.25 21.72
CA ARG A 14 -2.66 -2.11 22.92
C ARG A 14 -2.23 -1.41 24.20
N SER A 15 -1.60 -0.24 24.07
CA SER A 15 -1.27 0.62 25.21
C SER A 15 -2.47 1.36 25.82
N LEU A 16 -3.57 1.48 25.07
CA LEU A 16 -4.79 2.19 25.46
C LEU A 16 -5.95 1.23 25.71
N THR A 17 -6.10 0.20 24.87
CA THR A 17 -7.13 -0.83 25.00
C THR A 17 -6.54 -2.21 24.78
N GLN A 18 -6.77 -3.12 25.72
CA GLN A 18 -6.35 -4.53 25.64
C GLN A 18 -7.44 -5.42 25.04
N THR A 19 -8.61 -4.86 24.79
CA THR A 19 -9.73 -5.50 24.10
C THR A 19 -10.01 -4.78 22.79
N GLY A 20 -10.62 -5.47 21.84
CA GLY A 20 -11.18 -4.84 20.65
C GLY A 20 -12.26 -3.79 20.95
N GLY A 21 -12.88 -3.25 19.91
CA GLY A 21 -13.95 -2.26 20.00
C GLY A 21 -14.00 -1.31 18.80
N THR A 22 -14.93 -0.35 18.83
CA THR A 22 -15.09 0.65 17.77
C THR A 22 -14.37 1.96 18.10
N HIS A 23 -13.06 1.87 18.39
CA HIS A 23 -12.25 3.04 18.80
C HIS A 23 -11.60 3.75 17.62
N ILE A 24 -11.29 3.04 16.54
CA ILE A 24 -10.53 3.57 15.41
C ILE A 24 -11.46 4.06 14.29
N GLN A 25 -11.19 5.25 13.77
CA GLN A 25 -11.72 5.70 12.47
C GLN A 25 -10.56 6.03 11.54
N VAL A 26 -10.74 5.73 10.25
CA VAL A 26 -9.76 6.03 9.20
C VAL A 26 -10.43 6.73 8.03
N ARG A 27 -9.78 7.76 7.49
CA ARG A 27 -10.16 8.42 6.25
C ARG A 27 -8.97 8.51 5.32
N VAL A 28 -9.15 8.09 4.07
CA VAL A 28 -8.15 8.22 3.01
C VAL A 28 -8.61 9.30 2.04
N ILE A 29 -7.84 10.39 1.94
CA ILE A 29 -8.08 11.52 1.05
C ILE A 29 -7.08 11.43 -0.11
N ASN A 30 -7.61 11.36 -1.32
CA ASN A 30 -6.83 11.25 -2.55
C ASN A 30 -6.31 12.63 -3.00
N PRO A 31 -5.37 12.69 -3.96
CA PRO A 31 -4.86 13.95 -4.51
C PRO A 31 -5.94 14.89 -5.03
N SER A 32 -7.02 14.36 -5.62
CA SER A 32 -8.17 15.14 -6.08
C SER A 32 -9.03 15.74 -4.94
N GLY A 33 -8.83 15.28 -3.70
CA GLY A 33 -9.71 15.53 -2.56
C GLY A 33 -10.87 14.53 -2.42
N ALA A 34 -11.01 13.60 -3.38
CA ALA A 34 -11.94 12.49 -3.25
C ALA A 34 -11.55 11.56 -2.08
N LYS A 35 -12.51 10.77 -1.60
CA LYS A 35 -12.28 9.83 -0.51
C LYS A 35 -12.23 8.41 -1.04
N THR A 36 -11.26 7.64 -0.55
CA THR A 36 -11.19 6.20 -0.78
C THR A 36 -11.86 5.47 0.39
N ASP A 37 -12.68 4.47 0.06
CA ASP A 37 -13.33 3.62 1.06
C ASP A 37 -12.30 2.81 1.85
N THR A 38 -12.58 2.64 3.14
CA THR A 38 -11.72 1.89 4.06
C THR A 38 -12.52 0.82 4.78
N TYR A 39 -11.86 -0.32 5.03
CA TYR A 39 -12.43 -1.44 5.77
C TYR A 39 -11.55 -1.70 7.00
N ILE A 40 -12.15 -1.61 8.19
CA ILE A 40 -11.46 -1.81 9.46
C ILE A 40 -11.88 -3.16 10.02
N THR A 41 -10.91 -4.03 10.29
CA THR A 41 -11.09 -5.29 11.00
C THR A 41 -10.48 -5.15 12.39
N ASP A 42 -11.30 -5.34 13.42
CA ASP A 42 -10.85 -5.45 14.80
C ASP A 42 -10.37 -6.88 15.07
N ASN A 43 -9.13 -7.02 15.54
CA ASN A 43 -8.54 -8.33 15.85
C ASN A 43 -8.90 -8.80 17.27
N GLY A 44 -9.59 -7.98 18.07
CA GLY A 44 -10.06 -8.32 19.42
C GLY A 44 -8.98 -8.21 20.50
N ASP A 45 -7.75 -7.89 20.13
CA ASP A 45 -6.57 -7.83 21.00
C ASP A 45 -6.00 -6.41 21.17
N GLY A 46 -6.78 -5.39 20.79
CA GLY A 46 -6.34 -3.99 20.76
C GLY A 46 -5.57 -3.60 19.50
N THR A 47 -5.49 -4.48 18.49
CA THR A 47 -4.97 -4.16 17.16
C THR A 47 -6.08 -4.15 16.10
N TYR A 48 -5.91 -3.29 15.10
CA TYR A 48 -6.89 -3.09 14.04
C TYR A 48 -6.20 -3.17 12.68
N ARG A 49 -6.69 -4.01 11.77
CA ARG A 49 -6.24 -4.05 10.39
C ARG A 49 -7.11 -3.13 9.54
N VAL A 50 -6.48 -2.21 8.82
CA VAL A 50 -7.17 -1.26 7.94
C VAL A 50 -6.80 -1.59 6.51
N GLN A 51 -7.80 -1.79 5.66
CA GLN A 51 -7.63 -2.08 4.25
C GLN A 51 -8.26 -0.99 3.39
N TYR A 52 -7.61 -0.61 2.31
CA TYR A 52 -8.13 0.32 1.32
C TYR A 52 -7.53 0.03 -0.06
N THR A 53 -8.24 0.42 -1.11
CA THR A 53 -7.77 0.29 -2.49
C THR A 53 -7.72 1.68 -3.10
N PRO A 54 -6.53 2.31 -3.21
CA PRO A 54 -6.44 3.64 -3.81
C PRO A 54 -6.78 3.56 -5.30
N PHE A 55 -7.49 4.57 -5.80
CA PHE A 55 -7.92 4.66 -7.20
C PHE A 55 -7.26 5.82 -7.96
N GLU A 56 -6.45 6.64 -7.28
CA GLU A 56 -5.66 7.72 -7.89
C GLU A 56 -4.17 7.48 -7.67
N ASP A 57 -3.35 7.98 -8.58
CA ASP A 57 -1.91 8.09 -8.40
C ASP A 57 -1.57 9.42 -7.70
N GLY A 58 -0.50 9.42 -6.92
CA GLY A 58 0.01 10.61 -6.23
C GLY A 58 -0.08 10.54 -4.71
N MET A 59 0.06 11.70 -4.07
CA MET A 59 0.17 11.83 -2.62
C MET A 59 -1.20 11.80 -1.93
N HIS A 60 -1.49 10.72 -1.22
CA HIS A 60 -2.69 10.54 -0.42
C HIS A 60 -2.44 10.99 1.03
N LEU A 61 -3.51 11.44 1.70
CA LEU A 61 -3.52 11.69 3.13
C LEU A 61 -4.35 10.62 3.83
N VAL A 62 -3.74 9.91 4.78
CA VAL A 62 -4.42 8.93 5.63
C VAL A 62 -4.58 9.53 7.01
N GLU A 63 -5.81 9.88 7.36
CA GLU A 63 -6.20 10.37 8.68
C GLU A 63 -6.61 9.17 9.54
N VAL A 64 -6.00 9.02 10.70
CA VAL A 64 -6.34 7.99 11.70
C VAL A 64 -6.66 8.68 13.02
N THR A 65 -7.77 8.29 13.65
CA THR A 65 -8.18 8.74 14.99
C THR A 65 -8.46 7.55 15.90
N TYR A 66 -8.28 7.76 17.21
CA TYR A 66 -8.72 6.89 18.30
C TYR A 66 -9.67 7.69 19.18
N ASP A 67 -10.92 7.25 19.33
CA ASP A 67 -11.99 7.96 20.05
C ASP A 67 -12.06 9.46 19.65
N ASP A 68 -12.11 9.69 18.33
CA ASP A 68 -12.13 11.02 17.68
C ASP A 68 -10.89 11.91 17.90
N VAL A 69 -9.86 11.40 18.59
CA VAL A 69 -8.57 12.10 18.77
C VAL A 69 -7.56 11.61 17.73
N PRO A 70 -6.89 12.49 16.97
CA PRO A 70 -5.85 12.10 16.03
C PRO A 70 -4.72 11.33 16.72
N VAL A 71 -4.35 10.18 16.15
CA VAL A 71 -3.17 9.43 16.63
C VAL A 71 -1.88 10.22 16.31
N PRO A 72 -0.78 9.98 17.05
CA PRO A 72 0.49 10.62 16.74
C PRO A 72 0.89 10.44 15.28
N LYS A 73 1.36 11.52 14.65
CA LYS A 73 1.76 11.62 13.23
C LYS A 73 0.61 11.57 12.21
N SER A 74 -0.64 11.45 12.64
CA SER A 74 -1.81 11.68 11.77
C SER A 74 -1.91 13.18 11.41
N PRO A 75 -2.17 13.55 10.14
CA PRO A 75 -2.35 12.66 8.98
C PRO A 75 -1.02 12.15 8.40
N PHE A 76 -1.04 10.92 7.90
CA PHE A 76 0.09 10.29 7.21
C PHE A 76 0.06 10.61 5.71
N ARG A 77 1.22 10.95 5.14
CA ARG A 77 1.40 11.18 3.70
C ARG A 77 1.86 9.89 3.03
N VAL A 78 1.05 9.33 2.14
CA VAL A 78 1.32 8.06 1.45
C VAL A 78 1.41 8.30 -0.06
N GLY A 79 2.57 8.02 -0.64
CA GLY A 79 2.75 8.07 -2.09
C GLY A 79 2.18 6.81 -2.74
N VAL A 80 1.19 6.96 -3.61
CA VAL A 80 0.65 5.89 -4.44
C VAL A 80 1.12 6.11 -5.86
N THR A 81 1.57 5.05 -6.52
CA THR A 81 1.99 5.07 -7.93
C THR A 81 1.29 3.94 -8.64
N GLU A 82 0.99 4.10 -9.93
CA GLU A 82 0.48 2.98 -10.72
C GLU A 82 1.37 1.75 -10.53
N GLY A 83 0.75 0.61 -10.23
CA GLY A 83 1.48 -0.64 -10.14
C GLY A 83 2.21 -0.91 -11.46
N CYS A 84 3.48 -1.28 -11.39
CA CYS A 84 4.19 -1.78 -12.56
C CYS A 84 3.53 -3.11 -12.96
N ASP A 85 2.86 -3.17 -14.11
CA ASP A 85 2.41 -4.44 -14.69
C ASP A 85 3.64 -5.17 -15.22
N PRO A 86 4.16 -6.20 -14.52
CA PRO A 86 5.41 -6.86 -14.92
C PRO A 86 5.22 -7.59 -16.26
N SER A 87 3.98 -7.85 -16.69
CA SER A 87 3.69 -8.44 -18.01
C SER A 87 3.92 -7.46 -19.17
N ARG A 88 3.99 -6.15 -18.89
CA ARG A 88 4.39 -5.12 -19.86
C ARG A 88 5.91 -5.01 -20.00
N VAL A 89 6.67 -5.55 -19.04
CA VAL A 89 8.13 -5.63 -19.12
C VAL A 89 8.51 -6.99 -19.71
N ARG A 90 9.31 -7.00 -20.78
CA ARG A 90 9.86 -8.23 -21.36
C ARG A 90 11.37 -8.15 -21.42
N ALA A 91 12.05 -9.08 -20.76
CA ALA A 91 13.49 -9.29 -20.91
C ALA A 91 13.74 -10.54 -21.75
N TYR A 92 14.56 -10.43 -22.79
CA TYR A 92 14.89 -11.56 -23.65
C TYR A 92 16.29 -11.42 -24.27
N GLY A 93 16.90 -12.56 -24.60
CA GLY A 93 18.19 -12.62 -25.30
C GLY A 93 19.13 -13.70 -24.73
N PRO A 94 20.19 -14.03 -25.48
CA PRO A 94 21.09 -15.15 -25.17
C PRO A 94 21.80 -14.98 -23.82
N GLY A 95 22.00 -13.75 -23.36
CA GLY A 95 22.53 -13.43 -22.03
C GLY A 95 21.70 -13.91 -20.84
N LEU A 96 20.42 -14.26 -21.05
CA LEU A 96 19.53 -14.82 -20.02
C LEU A 96 19.38 -16.34 -20.11
N GLU A 97 19.91 -16.97 -21.16
CA GLU A 97 19.79 -18.41 -21.41
C GLU A 97 21.09 -19.17 -21.09
N GLY A 98 22.25 -18.56 -21.31
CA GLY A 98 23.55 -19.16 -20.99
C GLY A 98 24.73 -18.35 -21.52
N GLY A 99 25.92 -18.52 -20.95
CA GLY A 99 27.12 -17.77 -21.33
C GLY A 99 28.42 -18.56 -21.16
N LEU A 100 29.49 -18.05 -21.77
CA LEU A 100 30.84 -18.62 -21.69
C LEU A 100 31.73 -17.74 -20.80
N VAL A 101 32.61 -18.38 -20.02
CA VAL A 101 33.60 -17.69 -19.18
C VAL A 101 34.45 -16.75 -20.04
N ASN A 102 34.65 -15.52 -19.56
CA ASN A 102 35.41 -14.44 -20.22
C ASN A 102 34.87 -14.00 -21.60
N LYS A 103 33.59 -14.25 -21.91
CA LYS A 103 32.93 -13.75 -23.12
C LYS A 103 31.79 -12.80 -22.75
N SER A 104 31.73 -11.67 -23.44
CA SER A 104 30.59 -10.73 -23.30
C SER A 104 29.32 -11.41 -23.79
N ASN A 105 28.23 -11.22 -23.05
CA ASN A 105 26.90 -11.70 -23.44
C ASN A 105 25.89 -10.56 -23.30
N ARG A 106 24.80 -10.62 -24.07
CA ARG A 106 23.82 -9.53 -24.17
C ARG A 106 22.40 -10.05 -24.01
N PHE A 107 21.58 -9.25 -23.34
CA PHE A 107 20.14 -9.36 -23.38
C PHE A 107 19.52 -7.97 -23.56
N THR A 108 18.23 -7.95 -23.88
CA THR A 108 17.45 -6.73 -24.09
C THR A 108 16.35 -6.68 -23.05
N VAL A 109 16.12 -5.51 -22.48
CA VAL A 109 14.94 -5.23 -21.66
C VAL A 109 14.06 -4.28 -22.46
N LYS A 110 12.80 -4.65 -22.65
CA LYS A 110 11.77 -3.83 -23.25
C LYS A 110 10.79 -3.44 -22.15
N THR A 111 10.69 -2.14 -21.89
CA THR A 111 9.81 -1.49 -20.91
C THR A 111 8.82 -0.60 -21.61
#